data_AF-A0A804MBV9-F1
#
_entry.id   AF-A0A804MBV9-F1
#
_cell.length_a   1.000
_cell.length_b   1.000
_cell.length_c   1.000
_cell.angle_alpha   90.00
_cell.angle_beta   90.00
_cell.angle_gamma   90.00
#
_symmetry.space_group_name_H-M   'P 1'
#
loop_
_entity.id
_entity.type
_entity.pdbx_description
1 polymer ?
#
loop_
_entity_poly.entity_id
_entity_poly.type
_entity_poly.pdbx_seq_one_letter_code
_entity_poly.pdbx_strand_id
1 'polypeptide(L)'
;MITGKWNKSLSCQPCDQEGDPLPGTELKEIWRVAPAPQNDGYQYTHFAHKINSFNTAPKKLLASDSRLRPDRYAIETGDMSKLEDQFTPRWFNVTDAVASTPWGDLQICEYSGKYTEHRAAIDSSSTTDDETDVTSVQFDPWQYGGSSSSPQ
;
A
#
# COMPACT_ATOMS: atom_id res chain seq x y z
N MET A 1 -1.88 9.96 34.61
CA MET A 1 -0.83 9.40 33.72
C MET A 1 -1.35 8.15 33.04
N ILE A 2 -1.14 8.04 31.72
CA ILE A 2 -1.38 6.83 30.94
C ILE A 2 -0.02 6.19 30.68
N THR A 3 0.12 4.90 30.96
CA THR A 3 1.35 4.13 30.79
C THR A 3 1.07 2.85 30.00
N GLY A 4 2.08 2.36 29.30
CA GLY A 4 1.99 1.11 28.54
C GLY A 4 2.41 1.27 27.08
N LYS A 5 2.34 0.15 26.35
CA LYS A 5 2.60 0.12 24.91
C LYS A 5 1.27 -0.02 24.19
N TRP A 6 0.95 0.95 23.34
CA TRP A 6 -0.30 0.98 22.57
C TRP A 6 -0.55 -0.27 21.71
N ASN A 7 0.46 -1.10 21.46
CA ASN A 7 0.35 -2.36 20.72
C ASN A 7 0.35 -3.62 21.62
N LYS A 8 0.28 -3.45 22.94
CA LYS A 8 0.21 -4.56 23.92
C LYS A 8 -0.83 -4.30 25.00
N SER A 9 -0.68 -3.23 25.77
CA SER A 9 -1.60 -2.84 26.84
C SER A 9 -1.40 -1.37 27.24
N LEU A 10 -2.47 -0.75 27.71
CA LEU A 10 -2.50 0.61 28.25
C LEU A 10 -3.18 0.61 29.61
N SER A 11 -2.61 1.33 30.56
CA SER A 11 -3.12 1.51 31.91
C SER A 11 -3.13 3.01 32.26
N CYS A 12 -4.03 3.44 33.14
CA CYS A 12 -4.03 4.79 33.67
C CYS A 12 -4.04 4.82 35.19
N GLN A 13 -3.52 5.91 35.73
CA GLN A 13 -3.66 6.28 37.12
C GLN A 13 -3.87 7.79 37.25
N PRO A 14 -4.58 8.26 38.28
CA PRO A 14 -4.68 9.69 38.60
C PRO A 14 -3.31 10.32 38.82
N CYS A 15 -3.17 11.59 38.46
CA CYS A 15 -1.96 12.38 38.67
C CYS A 15 -2.25 13.69 39.37
N ASP A 16 -1.23 14.24 40.00
CA ASP A 16 -1.20 15.63 40.47
C ASP A 16 -1.07 16.62 39.30
N GLN A 17 -0.90 17.91 39.63
CA GLN A 17 -0.81 18.99 38.65
C GLN A 17 0.53 19.00 37.90
N GLU A 18 1.57 18.46 38.53
CA GLU A 18 2.92 18.28 38.01
C GLU A 18 3.01 17.11 37.02
N GLY A 19 2.03 16.20 37.06
CA GLY A 19 1.93 15.03 36.18
C GLY A 19 2.46 13.74 36.80
N ASP A 20 2.87 13.78 38.05
CA ASP A 20 3.33 12.64 38.82
C ASP A 20 2.14 11.82 39.34
N PRO A 21 2.27 10.49 39.45
CA PRO A 21 1.19 9.65 39.94
C PRO A 21 0.94 9.88 41.43
N LEU A 22 -0.32 9.98 41.82
CA LEU A 22 -0.68 10.20 43.21
C LEU A 22 -0.21 9.02 44.09
N PRO A 23 0.36 9.26 45.28
CA PRO A 23 0.81 8.19 46.17
C PRO A 23 -0.32 7.23 46.54
N GLY A 24 -0.11 5.94 46.37
CA GLY A 24 -1.09 4.89 46.72
C GLY A 24 -2.20 4.67 45.70
N THR A 25 -2.17 5.31 44.53
CA THR A 25 -3.12 4.97 43.45
C THR A 25 -2.69 3.71 42.70
N GLU A 26 -3.65 2.85 42.39
CA GLU A 26 -3.42 1.67 41.57
C GLU A 26 -3.56 2.00 40.07
N LEU A 27 -2.73 1.35 39.25
CA LEU A 27 -2.85 1.39 37.79
C LEU A 27 -4.10 0.62 37.35
N LYS A 28 -5.08 1.34 36.79
CA LYS A 28 -6.25 0.73 36.16
C LYS A 28 -5.94 0.40 34.71
N GLU A 29 -6.03 -0.87 34.34
CA GLU A 29 -5.94 -1.27 32.94
C GLU A 29 -7.14 -0.72 32.15
N ILE A 30 -6.85 0.05 31.10
CA ILE A 30 -7.87 0.58 30.18
C ILE A 30 -8.08 -0.39 29.03
N TRP A 31 -6.98 -0.94 28.52
CA TRP A 31 -7.00 -1.69 27.27
C TRP A 31 -5.84 -2.69 27.19
N ARG A 32 -6.09 -3.82 26.54
CA ARG A 32 -5.11 -4.88 26.28
C ARG A 32 -5.43 -5.55 24.95
N VAL A 33 -4.39 -5.88 24.18
CA VAL A 33 -4.53 -6.68 22.96
C VAL A 33 -5.04 -8.07 23.32
N ALA A 34 -6.15 -8.48 22.68
CA ALA A 34 -6.67 -9.84 22.82
C ALA A 34 -5.68 -10.86 22.24
N PRO A 35 -5.55 -12.06 22.85
CA PRO A 35 -4.73 -13.12 22.28
C PRO A 35 -5.20 -13.47 20.86
N ALA A 36 -4.28 -13.95 20.03
CA ALA A 36 -4.65 -14.49 18.73
C ALA A 36 -5.55 -15.73 18.91
N PRO A 37 -6.55 -15.95 18.04
CA PRO A 37 -7.34 -17.17 18.02
C PRO A 37 -6.44 -18.41 17.92
N GLN A 38 -6.76 -19.43 18.71
CA GLN A 38 -6.07 -20.71 18.60
C GLN A 38 -6.54 -21.46 17.35
N ASN A 39 -5.64 -22.23 16.73
CA ASN A 39 -5.90 -23.02 15.52
C ASN A 39 -6.32 -22.20 14.29
N ASP A 40 -5.94 -20.92 14.21
CA ASP A 40 -6.12 -20.16 12.98
C ASP A 40 -5.00 -20.48 11.96
N GLY A 41 -5.37 -20.84 10.73
CA GLY A 41 -4.42 -21.22 9.68
C GLY A 41 -3.58 -20.04 9.15
N TYR A 42 -4.03 -18.81 9.38
CA TYR A 42 -3.40 -17.59 8.86
C TYR A 42 -2.90 -16.65 9.97
N GLN A 43 -3.00 -17.08 11.23
CA GLN A 43 -2.69 -16.27 12.43
C GLN A 43 -3.42 -14.91 12.45
N TYR A 44 -4.64 -14.86 11.94
CA TYR A 44 -5.47 -13.67 11.94
C TYR A 44 -5.93 -13.29 13.34
N THR A 45 -6.08 -11.98 13.56
CA THR A 45 -6.66 -11.47 14.80
C THR A 45 -8.17 -11.69 14.82
N HIS A 46 -8.78 -11.72 16.01
CA HIS A 46 -10.24 -11.72 16.15
C HIS A 46 -10.91 -10.57 15.38
N PHE A 47 -10.24 -9.41 15.31
CA PHE A 47 -10.71 -8.27 14.54
C PHE A 47 -10.76 -8.56 13.03
N ALA A 48 -9.70 -9.15 12.48
CA ALA A 48 -9.65 -9.54 11.07
C ALA A 48 -10.74 -10.57 10.73
N HIS A 49 -10.96 -11.59 11.56
CA HIS A 49 -12.08 -12.51 11.38
C HIS A 49 -13.43 -11.81 11.40
N LYS A 50 -13.64 -10.88 12.33
CA LYS A 50 -14.91 -10.14 12.44
C LYS A 50 -15.18 -9.31 11.17
N ILE A 51 -14.17 -8.60 10.67
CA ILE A 51 -14.30 -7.85 9.40
C ILE A 51 -14.60 -8.80 8.24
N ASN A 52 -13.85 -9.89 8.13
CA ASN A 52 -14.01 -10.86 7.05
C ASN A 52 -15.34 -11.63 7.13
N SER A 53 -15.98 -11.67 8.29
CA SER A 53 -17.31 -12.28 8.48
C SER A 53 -18.48 -11.37 8.07
N PHE A 54 -18.22 -10.08 7.81
CA PHE A 54 -19.29 -9.16 7.42
C PHE A 54 -19.80 -9.47 6.01
N ASN A 55 -21.03 -9.93 5.93
CA ASN A 55 -21.77 -10.11 4.67
C ASN A 55 -22.37 -8.80 4.12
N THR A 56 -22.23 -7.69 4.86
CA THR A 56 -22.70 -6.35 4.50
C THR A 56 -21.71 -5.58 3.63
N ALA A 57 -20.51 -6.13 3.39
CA ALA A 57 -19.53 -5.51 2.53
C ALA A 57 -20.14 -5.23 1.14
N PRO A 58 -19.95 -4.03 0.57
CA PRO A 58 -20.40 -3.74 -0.79
C PRO A 58 -19.89 -4.81 -1.76
N LYS A 59 -20.80 -5.48 -2.47
CA LYS A 59 -20.43 -6.52 -3.45
C LYS A 59 -19.61 -5.94 -4.61
N LYS A 60 -19.75 -4.65 -4.87
CA LYS A 60 -18.98 -3.92 -5.87
C LYS A 60 -17.61 -3.62 -5.29
N LEU A 61 -16.56 -4.02 -6.01
CA LEU A 61 -15.20 -3.65 -5.69
C LEU A 61 -15.04 -2.14 -5.76
N LEU A 62 -14.19 -1.58 -4.90
CA LEU A 62 -13.80 -0.18 -5.00
C LEU A 62 -13.11 0.03 -6.36
N ALA A 63 -13.28 1.20 -6.96
CA ALA A 63 -12.59 1.53 -8.22
C ALA A 63 -11.05 1.44 -8.08
N SER A 64 -10.53 1.61 -6.86
CA SER A 64 -9.11 1.45 -6.51
C SER A 64 -8.68 0.02 -6.17
N ASP A 65 -9.58 -0.97 -6.22
CA ASP A 65 -9.26 -2.36 -5.89
C ASP A 65 -8.29 -2.92 -6.95
N SER A 66 -7.14 -3.43 -6.51
CA SER A 66 -6.09 -3.94 -7.41
C SER A 66 -6.53 -5.14 -8.26
N ARG A 67 -7.63 -5.83 -7.90
CA ARG A 67 -8.19 -6.92 -8.72
C ARG A 67 -8.89 -6.43 -9.97
N LEU A 68 -9.38 -5.19 -9.97
CA LEU A 68 -10.00 -4.58 -11.16
C LEU A 68 -8.98 -4.16 -12.22
N ARG A 69 -7.67 -4.27 -11.94
CA ARG A 69 -6.66 -3.94 -12.94
C ARG A 69 -6.80 -4.86 -14.16
N PRO A 70 -6.68 -4.34 -15.39
CA PRO A 70 -6.88 -5.15 -16.60
C PRO A 70 -5.98 -6.39 -16.66
N ASP A 71 -4.71 -6.26 -16.27
CA ASP A 71 -3.73 -7.34 -16.18
C ASP A 71 -4.18 -8.43 -15.18
N ARG A 72 -4.58 -8.02 -13.97
CA ARG A 72 -5.00 -8.95 -12.92
C ARG A 72 -6.30 -9.65 -13.25
N TYR A 73 -7.25 -8.93 -13.83
CA TYR A 73 -8.53 -9.47 -14.27
C TYR A 73 -8.36 -10.44 -15.46
N ALA A 74 -7.45 -10.14 -16.38
CA ALA A 74 -7.09 -11.03 -17.49
C ALA A 74 -6.53 -12.36 -16.97
N ILE A 75 -5.62 -12.31 -15.99
CA ILE A 75 -5.08 -13.52 -15.33
C ILE A 75 -6.17 -14.30 -14.61
N GLU A 76 -7.06 -13.64 -13.86
CA GLU A 76 -8.15 -14.30 -13.14
C GLU A 76 -9.17 -14.96 -14.10
N THR A 77 -9.48 -14.30 -15.21
CA THR A 77 -10.42 -14.79 -16.23
C THR A 77 -9.77 -15.84 -17.15
N GLY A 78 -8.44 -15.96 -17.13
CA GLY A 78 -7.67 -16.83 -18.03
C GLY A 78 -7.57 -16.30 -19.47
N ASP A 79 -7.94 -15.03 -19.70
CA ASP A 79 -7.91 -14.39 -21.01
C ASP A 79 -6.52 -13.80 -21.27
N MET A 80 -5.58 -14.65 -21.67
CA MET A 80 -4.20 -14.27 -21.97
C MET A 80 -4.09 -13.28 -23.14
N SER A 81 -5.16 -13.11 -23.96
CA SER A 81 -5.18 -12.13 -25.05
C SER A 81 -5.19 -10.70 -24.53
N LYS A 82 -5.78 -10.43 -23.36
CA LYS A 82 -5.78 -9.09 -22.74
C LYS A 82 -4.53 -8.76 -21.93
N LEU A 83 -3.61 -9.71 -21.83
CA LEU A 83 -2.27 -9.51 -21.26
C LEU A 83 -1.32 -8.82 -22.27
N GLU A 84 -1.89 -8.30 -23.37
CA GLU A 84 -1.24 -7.69 -24.53
C GLU A 84 -0.22 -6.59 -24.17
N ASP A 85 -0.39 -5.88 -23.06
CA ASP A 85 0.62 -4.94 -22.59
C ASP A 85 1.75 -5.71 -21.89
N GLN A 86 2.72 -6.16 -22.69
CA GLN A 86 4.00 -6.61 -22.16
C GLN A 86 4.54 -5.52 -21.23
N PHE A 87 4.74 -5.87 -19.96
CA PHE A 87 5.30 -4.95 -18.97
C PHE A 87 6.62 -4.38 -19.48
N THR A 88 6.62 -3.08 -19.77
CA THR A 88 7.81 -2.33 -20.19
C THR A 88 8.14 -1.33 -19.08
N PRO A 89 9.18 -1.58 -18.27
CA PRO A 89 9.52 -0.67 -17.20
C PRO A 89 9.96 0.69 -17.76
N ARG A 90 9.25 1.77 -17.41
CA ARG A 90 9.53 3.13 -17.94
C ARG A 90 10.94 3.64 -17.66
N TRP A 91 11.51 3.24 -16.51
CA TRP A 91 12.79 3.74 -15.99
C TRP A 91 13.95 2.76 -16.11
N PHE A 92 13.69 1.52 -16.52
CA PHE A 92 14.69 0.46 -16.60
C PHE A 92 14.70 -0.15 -18.00
N ASN A 93 15.86 -0.61 -18.46
CA ASN A 93 15.90 -1.48 -19.63
C ASN A 93 15.93 -2.93 -19.13
N VAL A 94 15.06 -3.75 -19.69
CA VAL A 94 15.11 -5.19 -19.47
C VAL A 94 16.36 -5.74 -20.13
N THR A 95 17.17 -6.53 -19.42
CA THR A 95 18.35 -7.20 -19.98
C THR A 95 18.10 -8.70 -20.11
N ASP A 96 18.87 -9.37 -20.98
CA ASP A 96 18.83 -10.84 -21.14
C ASP A 96 19.51 -11.58 -19.97
N ALA A 97 20.15 -10.85 -19.05
CA ALA A 97 20.81 -11.45 -17.91
C ALA A 97 19.78 -11.88 -16.84
N VAL A 98 20.01 -13.05 -16.26
CA VAL A 98 19.15 -13.63 -15.22
C VAL A 98 20.02 -13.96 -14.02
N ALA A 99 19.58 -13.55 -12.83
CA ALA A 99 20.23 -13.85 -11.57
C ALA A 99 19.48 -14.98 -10.86
N SER A 100 20.16 -16.07 -10.50
CA SER A 100 19.57 -17.11 -9.67
C SER A 100 19.49 -16.65 -8.21
N THR A 101 18.28 -16.46 -7.72
CA THR A 101 18.00 -16.10 -6.32
C THR A 101 17.42 -17.30 -5.56
N PRO A 102 17.45 -17.33 -4.21
CA PRO A 102 16.80 -18.39 -3.43
C PRO A 102 15.29 -18.58 -3.69
N TRP A 103 14.63 -17.60 -4.34
CA TRP A 103 13.21 -17.64 -4.68
C TRP A 103 12.95 -17.96 -6.15
N GLY A 104 14.00 -18.25 -6.93
CA GLY A 104 13.93 -18.51 -8.37
C GLY A 104 14.81 -17.57 -9.18
N ASP A 105 14.82 -17.81 -10.49
CA ASP A 105 15.54 -17.01 -11.46
C ASP A 105 14.83 -15.66 -11.69
N LEU A 106 15.56 -14.56 -11.54
CA LEU A 106 15.05 -13.20 -11.68
C LEU A 106 15.76 -12.47 -12.83
N GLN A 107 14.97 -11.90 -13.75
CA GLN A 107 15.48 -11.08 -14.84
C GLN A 107 16.14 -9.80 -14.31
N ILE A 108 17.37 -9.54 -14.75
CA ILE A 108 18.11 -8.33 -14.40
C ILE A 108 17.63 -7.19 -15.29
N CYS A 109 17.37 -6.04 -14.69
CA CYS A 109 17.08 -4.80 -15.40
C CYS A 109 18.15 -3.76 -15.09
N GLU A 110 18.58 -2.99 -16.08
CA GLU A 110 19.51 -1.88 -15.91
C GLU A 110 18.76 -0.56 -15.74
N TYR A 111 19.26 0.33 -14.88
CA TYR A 111 18.69 1.65 -14.73
C TYR A 111 19.03 2.52 -15.94
N SER A 112 18.02 3.06 -16.63
CA SER A 112 18.21 3.78 -17.91
C SER A 112 18.66 5.24 -17.75
N GLY A 113 18.61 5.82 -16.56
CA GLY A 113 18.86 7.26 -16.33
C GLY A 113 17.65 8.17 -16.59
N LYS A 114 16.62 7.71 -17.30
CA LYS A 114 15.42 8.49 -17.67
C LYS A 114 14.70 9.12 -16.47
N TYR A 115 14.70 8.45 -15.30
CA TYR A 115 14.04 9.00 -14.10
C TYR A 115 14.77 10.23 -13.56
N THR A 116 16.11 10.23 -13.64
CA THR A 116 16.94 11.38 -13.27
C THR A 116 16.62 12.58 -14.16
N GLU A 117 16.50 12.38 -15.47
CA GLU A 117 16.13 13.43 -16.42
C GLU A 117 14.72 13.98 -16.15
N HIS A 118 13.75 13.09 -15.91
CA HIS A 118 12.38 13.47 -15.54
C HIS A 118 12.33 14.27 -14.24
N ARG A 119 13.08 13.88 -13.21
CA ARG A 119 13.19 14.63 -11.96
C ARG A 119 13.84 16.00 -12.18
N ALA A 120 14.92 16.07 -12.94
CA ALA A 120 15.57 17.35 -13.28
C ALA A 120 14.62 18.29 -14.05
N ALA A 121 13.79 17.76 -14.95
CA ALA A 121 12.78 18.53 -15.67
C ALA A 121 11.68 19.06 -14.74
N ILE A 122 11.16 18.24 -13.82
CA ILE A 122 10.18 18.68 -12.81
C ILE A 122 10.79 19.72 -11.87
N ASP A 123 11.99 19.48 -11.35
CA ASP A 123 12.63 20.42 -10.43
C ASP A 123 13.01 21.74 -11.14
N SER A 124 13.28 21.70 -12.44
CA SER A 124 13.47 22.91 -13.27
C SER A 124 12.16 23.59 -13.65
N SER A 125 11.08 22.82 -13.74
CA SER A 125 9.73 23.32 -13.97
C SER A 125 9.17 23.88 -12.67
N SER A 126 9.36 25.17 -12.46
CA SER A 126 8.62 25.94 -11.45
C SER A 126 7.13 26.00 -11.83
N THR A 127 6.43 24.86 -11.77
CA THR A 127 4.98 24.82 -11.97
C THR A 127 4.32 25.28 -10.69
N THR A 128 4.12 26.60 -10.60
CA THR A 128 3.06 27.21 -9.80
C THR A 128 1.74 26.53 -10.10
N ASP A 129 1.08 26.08 -9.04
CA ASP A 129 -0.31 25.60 -8.91
C ASP A 129 -1.23 25.93 -10.10
N ASP A 130 -1.16 25.16 -11.19
CA ASP A 130 -2.34 24.99 -12.02
C ASP A 130 -3.20 23.97 -11.31
N GLU A 131 -4.44 24.36 -10.96
CA GLU A 131 -5.45 23.49 -10.36
C GLU A 131 -5.78 22.35 -11.33
N THR A 132 -4.92 21.35 -11.39
CA THR A 132 -5.30 20.06 -11.95
C THR A 132 -6.42 19.52 -11.07
N ASP A 133 -7.63 19.51 -11.62
CA ASP A 133 -8.77 18.88 -10.98
C ASP A 133 -8.40 17.42 -10.68
N VAL A 134 -8.18 17.12 -9.40
CA VAL A 134 -7.79 15.78 -8.93
C VAL A 134 -8.81 14.71 -9.32
N THR A 135 -10.05 15.09 -9.63
CA THR A 135 -11.07 14.15 -10.10
C THR A 135 -10.92 13.79 -11.58
N SER A 136 -10.22 14.63 -12.35
CA SER A 136 -9.85 14.38 -13.76
C SER A 136 -8.56 13.55 -13.91
N VAL A 137 -7.78 13.39 -12.84
CA VAL A 137 -6.56 12.56 -12.86
C VAL A 137 -6.94 11.09 -12.78
N GLN A 138 -6.88 10.40 -13.92
CA GLN A 138 -7.04 8.95 -13.96
C GLN A 138 -5.89 8.29 -13.19
N PHE A 139 -6.21 7.53 -12.14
CA PHE A 139 -5.23 6.78 -11.37
C PHE A 139 -4.62 5.68 -12.25
N ASP A 140 -3.34 5.84 -12.60
CA ASP A 140 -2.53 4.81 -13.26
C ASP A 140 -1.35 4.41 -12.36
N PRO A 141 -1.44 3.28 -11.62
CA PRO A 141 -0.41 2.85 -10.69
C PRO A 141 0.90 2.43 -11.37
N TRP A 142 0.86 2.08 -12.65
CA TRP A 142 2.05 1.68 -13.41
C TRP A 142 2.67 2.82 -14.18
N GLN A 143 1.99 3.98 -14.23
CA GLN A 143 2.38 5.13 -15.03
C GLN A 143 2.79 4.67 -16.43
N TYR A 144 1.94 3.84 -17.06
CA TYR A 144 2.11 3.49 -18.46
C TYR A 144 2.34 4.80 -19.19
N GLY A 145 3.34 4.81 -20.09
CA GLY A 145 3.76 6.04 -20.76
C GLY A 145 2.50 6.73 -21.27
N GLY A 146 2.14 7.84 -20.62
CA GLY A 146 0.95 8.60 -21.00
C GLY A 146 1.08 8.76 -22.49
N SER A 147 0.12 8.21 -23.22
CA SER A 147 0.11 8.31 -24.67
C SER A 147 0.39 9.76 -24.94
N SER A 148 1.56 10.03 -25.53
CA SER A 148 1.88 11.36 -26.00
C SER A 148 0.66 11.75 -26.80
N SER A 149 -0.11 12.71 -26.28
CA SER A 149 -1.06 13.45 -27.07
C SER A 149 -0.19 14.12 -28.12
N SER A 150 0.07 13.41 -29.21
CA SER A 150 0.73 13.96 -30.37
C SER A 150 -0.22 15.05 -30.86
N PRO A 151 0.21 16.32 -30.89
CA PRO A 151 -0.57 17.34 -31.54
C PRO A 151 -0.41 17.11 -33.04
N GLN A 152 -1.45 16.56 -33.67
CA GLN A 152 -1.78 16.84 -35.06
C GLN A 152 -3.29 16.96 -35.22
#